data_AF-A0A3L7QP43-F1
#
_entry.id   AF-A0A3L7QP43-F1
#
_cell.length_a   1.000
_cell.length_b   1.000
_cell.length_c   1.000
_cell.angle_alpha   90.00
_cell.angle_beta   90.00
_cell.angle_gamma   90.00
#
_symmetry.space_group_name_H-M   'P 1'
#
loop_
_entity.id
_entity.type
_entity.pdbx_description
1 polymer ?
#
loop_
_entity_poly.entity_id
_entity_poly.type
_entity_poly.pdbx_seq_one_letter_code
_entity_poly.pdbx_strand_id
1 'polypeptide(L)'
;MKHPEEHAAKSTSLLELDVLAIYAEADAEVRQAGPVCLSSGKCCRFKEYDHTLFISSIEAAVLLKHAPAYEKPTDSGFCPFQKENLCTAREPRPLGCRIYFCDQGYQGKMLELSEKFTRKLKDLADEKQLPWHYAPLHHFLDHPENAAPL
;
A
#
# COMPACT_ATOMS: atom_id res chain seq x y z
N MET A 1 34.37 2.12 18.37
CA MET A 1 33.09 1.38 18.50
C MET A 1 32.07 2.16 17.69
N LYS A 2 31.81 1.75 16.44
CA LYS A 2 30.88 2.46 15.54
C LYS A 2 29.44 2.03 15.85
N HIS A 3 28.56 3.02 15.89
CA HIS A 3 27.21 2.96 16.46
C HIS A 3 26.28 2.08 15.63
N PRO A 4 25.66 1.02 16.20
CA PRO A 4 24.68 0.19 15.49
C PRO A 4 23.41 0.95 15.06
N GLU A 5 23.10 2.08 15.72
CA GLU A 5 21.91 2.90 15.44
C GLU A 5 22.00 3.64 14.09
N GLU A 6 23.20 4.00 13.63
CA GLU A 6 23.42 4.78 12.41
C GLU A 6 23.22 3.94 11.13
N HIS A 7 23.47 2.63 11.22
CA HIS A 7 23.24 1.69 10.13
C HIS A 7 21.77 1.32 9.97
N ALA A 8 21.03 1.19 11.09
CA ALA A 8 19.60 0.92 11.07
C ALA A 8 18.84 2.06 10.39
N ALA A 9 18.99 3.31 10.88
CA ALA A 9 18.33 4.49 10.32
C ALA A 9 18.66 4.78 8.84
N LYS A 10 19.84 4.36 8.37
CA LYS A 10 20.21 4.47 6.96
C LYS A 10 19.50 3.42 6.11
N SER A 11 19.41 2.18 6.60
CA SER A 11 18.68 1.08 5.93
C SER A 11 17.17 1.35 5.88
N THR A 12 16.60 1.89 6.95
CA THR A 12 15.24 2.42 7.08
C THR A 12 14.86 3.35 5.92
N SER A 13 15.67 4.37 5.69
CA SER A 13 15.42 5.38 4.67
C SER A 13 15.51 4.82 3.24
N LEU A 14 16.27 3.75 3.04
CA LEU A 14 16.41 3.11 1.74
C LEU A 14 15.19 2.25 1.39
N LEU A 15 14.64 1.49 2.35
CA LEU A 15 13.44 0.68 2.10
C LEU A 15 12.26 1.53 1.63
N GLU A 16 12.00 2.63 2.34
CA GLU A 16 10.95 3.57 1.97
C GLU A 16 11.13 4.10 0.54
N LEU A 17 12.34 4.56 0.20
CA LEU A 17 12.64 5.08 -1.13
C LEU A 17 12.45 4.02 -2.22
N ASP A 18 12.85 2.78 -1.97
CA ASP A 18 12.71 1.67 -2.91
C ASP A 18 11.22 1.33 -3.14
N VAL A 19 10.41 1.30 -2.07
CA VAL A 19 8.94 1.10 -2.18
C VAL A 19 8.28 2.27 -2.93
N LEU A 20 8.66 3.51 -2.64
CA LEU A 20 8.14 4.69 -3.34
C LEU A 20 8.53 4.69 -4.83
N ALA A 21 9.72 4.20 -5.18
CA ALA A 21 10.13 4.04 -6.57
C ALA A 21 9.25 3.02 -7.30
N ILE A 22 8.99 1.86 -6.69
CA ILE A 22 8.06 0.85 -7.22
C ILE A 22 6.65 1.44 -7.41
N TYR A 23 6.16 2.22 -6.45
CA TYR A 23 4.88 2.91 -6.57
C TYR A 23 4.85 3.92 -7.72
N ALA A 24 5.91 4.69 -7.92
CA ALA A 24 6.00 5.66 -9.01
C ALA A 24 5.96 4.98 -10.39
N GLU A 25 6.62 3.83 -10.52
CA GLU A 25 6.52 2.98 -11.72
C GLU A 25 5.10 2.46 -11.94
N ALA A 26 4.43 1.99 -10.87
CA ALA A 26 3.05 1.53 -10.95
C ALA A 26 2.10 2.66 -11.36
N ASP A 27 2.21 3.85 -10.76
CA ASP A 27 1.40 5.01 -11.10
C ASP A 27 1.63 5.46 -12.57
N ALA A 28 2.84 5.31 -13.10
CA ALA A 28 3.14 5.60 -14.51
C ALA A 28 2.44 4.62 -15.46
N GLU A 29 2.46 3.31 -15.17
CA GLU A 29 1.79 2.30 -15.98
C GLU A 29 0.25 2.38 -15.88
N VAL A 30 -0.27 2.68 -14.69
CA VAL A 30 -1.69 3.02 -14.49
C VAL A 30 -2.08 4.22 -15.35
N ARG A 31 -1.27 5.28 -15.36
CA ARG A 31 -1.53 6.48 -16.17
C ARG A 31 -1.51 6.17 -17.67
N GLN A 32 -0.60 5.32 -18.12
CA GLN A 32 -0.52 4.88 -19.51
C GLN A 32 -1.74 4.05 -19.92
N ALA A 33 -2.25 3.21 -19.01
CA ALA A 33 -3.45 2.42 -19.23
C ALA A 33 -4.74 3.26 -19.21
N GLY A 34 -4.74 4.41 -18.54
CA GLY A 34 -5.81 5.40 -18.58
C GLY A 34 -7.16 4.94 -18.03
N PRO A 35 -7.25 4.28 -16.86
CA PRO A 35 -8.54 3.88 -16.29
C PRO A 35 -9.42 5.08 -15.94
N VAL A 36 -10.72 4.90 -16.04
CA VAL A 36 -11.70 5.90 -15.61
C VAL A 36 -11.92 5.83 -14.10
N CYS A 37 -11.75 6.95 -13.41
CA CYS A 37 -12.14 7.11 -12.01
C CYS A 37 -13.30 8.10 -11.89
N LEU A 38 -14.42 7.65 -11.31
CA LEU A 38 -15.59 8.47 -11.04
C LEU A 38 -15.58 9.12 -9.65
N SER A 39 -14.46 9.02 -8.93
CA SER A 39 -14.34 9.49 -7.53
C SER A 39 -15.51 9.03 -6.65
N SER A 40 -15.92 7.77 -6.83
CA SER A 40 -17.10 7.19 -6.19
C SER A 40 -16.84 6.73 -4.75
N GLY A 41 -15.58 6.65 -4.33
CA GLY A 41 -15.16 6.13 -3.02
C GLY A 41 -15.35 4.63 -2.83
N LYS A 42 -15.80 3.88 -3.85
CA LYS A 42 -16.11 2.45 -3.77
C LYS A 42 -14.90 1.60 -3.37
N CYS A 43 -13.71 2.00 -3.81
CA CYS A 43 -12.45 1.32 -3.49
C CYS A 43 -12.12 1.27 -1.98
N CYS A 44 -12.72 2.14 -1.17
CA CYS A 44 -12.48 2.21 0.28
C CYS A 44 -13.62 1.59 1.12
N ARG A 45 -14.78 1.29 0.51
CA ARG A 45 -15.95 0.70 1.18
C ARG A 45 -15.95 -0.81 1.01
N PHE A 46 -15.02 -1.46 1.71
CA PHE A 46 -14.65 -2.86 1.50
C PHE A 46 -15.83 -3.82 1.61
N LYS A 47 -16.58 -3.78 2.72
CA LYS A 47 -17.73 -4.67 2.94
C LYS A 47 -18.88 -4.41 1.97
N GLU A 48 -19.10 -3.16 1.58
CA GLU A 48 -20.19 -2.77 0.68
C GLU A 48 -19.97 -3.29 -0.76
N TYR A 49 -18.72 -3.32 -1.21
CA TYR A 49 -18.36 -3.72 -2.58
C TYR A 49 -17.60 -5.05 -2.66
N ASP A 50 -17.60 -5.82 -1.58
CA ASP A 50 -16.92 -7.13 -1.49
C ASP A 50 -15.44 -7.03 -1.88
N HIS A 51 -14.74 -6.06 -1.29
CA HIS A 51 -13.30 -5.88 -1.43
C HIS A 51 -12.60 -6.27 -0.14
N THR A 52 -11.33 -6.63 -0.26
CA THR A 52 -10.42 -6.63 0.87
C THR A 52 -9.10 -6.11 0.36
N LEU A 53 -8.61 -5.03 0.97
CA LEU A 53 -7.29 -4.51 0.63
C LEU A 53 -6.24 -5.29 1.39
N PHE A 54 -5.49 -6.13 0.69
CA PHE A 54 -4.27 -6.73 1.21
C PHE A 54 -3.07 -5.83 0.92
N ILE A 55 -2.14 -5.78 1.86
CA ILE A 55 -0.87 -5.06 1.75
C ILE A 55 0.26 -5.90 2.33
N SER A 56 1.48 -5.67 1.87
CA SER A 56 2.66 -6.28 2.46
C SER A 56 3.18 -5.48 3.67
N SER A 57 3.98 -6.12 4.51
CA SER A 57 4.62 -5.48 5.68
C SER A 57 5.50 -4.28 5.29
N ILE A 58 6.18 -4.31 4.14
CA ILE A 58 6.99 -3.19 3.64
C ILE A 58 6.13 -2.01 3.18
N GLU A 59 4.97 -2.28 2.56
CA GLU A 59 4.00 -1.24 2.19
C GLU A 59 3.31 -0.66 3.42
N ALA A 60 2.98 -1.51 4.40
CA ALA A 60 2.39 -1.10 5.67
C ALA A 60 3.30 -0.13 6.41
N ALA A 61 4.62 -0.37 6.39
CA ALA A 61 5.57 0.50 7.04
C ALA A 61 5.57 1.91 6.42
N VAL A 62 5.60 2.01 5.08
CA VAL A 62 5.50 3.29 4.36
C VAL A 62 4.16 3.97 4.64
N LEU A 63 3.06 3.21 4.63
CA LEU A 63 1.73 3.74 4.92
C LEU A 63 1.67 4.33 6.33
N LEU A 64 2.08 3.58 7.36
CA LEU A 64 2.00 3.98 8.76
C LEU A 64 2.88 5.19 9.08
N LYS A 65 4.05 5.31 8.44
CA LYS A 65 4.94 6.46 8.60
C LYS A 65 4.30 7.79 8.18
N HIS A 66 3.42 7.75 7.18
CA HIS A 66 2.80 8.95 6.59
C HIS A 66 1.28 8.98 6.74
N ALA A 67 0.71 8.05 7.50
CA ALA A 67 -0.72 7.91 7.64
C ALA A 67 -1.31 9.18 8.27
N PRO A 68 -2.40 9.73 7.70
CA PRO A 68 -3.23 10.70 8.42
C PRO A 68 -3.74 10.09 9.73
N ALA A 69 -4.13 10.94 10.68
CA ALA A 69 -4.76 10.46 11.91
C ALA A 69 -5.98 9.58 11.62
N TYR A 70 -6.08 8.44 12.31
CA TYR A 70 -7.17 7.48 12.23
C TYR A 70 -7.46 6.89 13.61
N GLU A 71 -8.68 6.39 13.80
CA GLU A 71 -9.12 5.79 15.08
C GLU A 71 -8.85 4.28 15.09
N LYS A 72 -8.59 3.75 16.30
CA LYS A 72 -8.42 2.31 16.55
C LYS A 72 -9.46 1.83 17.57
N PRO A 73 -9.93 0.57 17.49
CA PRO A 73 -9.63 -0.40 16.45
C PRO A 73 -10.29 -0.04 15.12
N THR A 74 -9.68 -0.46 14.02
CA THR A 74 -10.22 -0.20 12.68
C THR A 74 -11.33 -1.19 12.32
N ASP A 75 -12.31 -0.73 11.53
CA ASP A 75 -13.32 -1.61 10.93
C ASP A 75 -12.71 -2.31 9.71
N SER A 76 -12.66 -3.64 9.71
CA SER A 76 -12.17 -4.42 8.58
C SER A 76 -13.00 -4.24 7.29
N GLY A 77 -14.22 -3.73 7.42
CA GLY A 77 -15.14 -3.42 6.32
C GLY A 77 -14.95 -2.05 5.67
N PHE A 78 -14.06 -1.19 6.18
CA PHE A 78 -13.91 0.19 5.67
C PHE A 78 -12.49 0.75 5.83
N CYS A 79 -12.01 1.52 4.86
CA CYS A 79 -10.73 2.20 4.97
C CYS A 79 -10.85 3.47 5.83
N PRO A 80 -10.16 3.59 6.98
CA PRO A 80 -10.31 4.74 7.86
C PRO A 80 -9.77 6.06 7.28
N PHE A 81 -9.06 5.99 6.14
CA PHE A 81 -8.56 7.17 5.43
C PHE A 81 -9.55 7.74 4.40
N GLN A 82 -10.75 7.18 4.28
CA GLN A 82 -11.79 7.76 3.44
C GLN A 82 -12.53 8.86 4.21
N LYS A 83 -12.56 10.07 3.63
CA LYS A 83 -13.47 11.15 4.03
C LYS A 83 -14.40 11.45 2.86
N GLU A 84 -15.69 11.24 3.07
CA GLU A 84 -16.69 11.25 2.01
C GLU A 84 -16.31 10.27 0.89
N ASN A 85 -15.97 10.77 -0.30
CA ASN A 85 -15.55 9.95 -1.43
C ASN A 85 -14.05 10.08 -1.77
N LEU A 86 -13.28 10.78 -0.94
CA LEU A 86 -11.88 11.09 -1.16
C LEU A 86 -10.98 10.35 -0.17
N CYS A 87 -9.81 9.91 -0.66
CA CYS A 87 -8.78 9.29 0.17
C CYS A 87 -7.86 10.37 0.73
N THR A 88 -7.74 10.46 2.05
CA THR A 88 -6.80 11.38 2.71
C THR A 88 -5.38 10.84 2.79
N ALA A 89 -5.19 9.51 2.60
CA ALA A 89 -3.88 8.86 2.53
C ALA A 89 -3.42 8.69 1.06
N ARG A 90 -3.77 9.62 0.18
CA ARG A 90 -3.61 9.48 -1.28
C ARG A 90 -2.16 9.28 -1.73
N GLU A 91 -1.21 9.89 -1.02
CA GLU A 91 0.22 9.83 -1.33
C GLU A 91 0.87 8.54 -0.83
N PRO A 92 0.72 8.12 0.45
CA PRO A 92 1.35 6.89 0.95
C PRO A 92 0.54 5.62 0.68
N ARG A 93 -0.56 5.70 -0.07
CA ARG A 93 -1.44 4.56 -0.34
C ARG A 93 -0.67 3.34 -0.89
N PRO A 94 -1.06 2.12 -0.50
CA PRO A 94 -0.40 0.90 -0.93
C PRO A 94 -0.71 0.58 -2.40
N LEU A 95 -0.01 -0.40 -2.96
CA LEU A 95 -0.10 -0.81 -4.36
C LEU A 95 -1.54 -1.11 -4.78
N GLY A 96 -2.28 -1.87 -3.97
CA GLY A 96 -3.68 -2.21 -4.25
C GLY A 96 -4.56 -0.97 -4.46
N CYS A 97 -4.34 0.10 -3.69
CA CYS A 97 -5.06 1.37 -3.87
C CYS A 97 -4.61 2.19 -5.07
N ARG A 98 -3.39 1.97 -5.58
CA ARG A 98 -2.87 2.63 -6.78
C ARG A 98 -3.41 2.00 -8.04
N ILE A 99 -3.53 0.68 -8.02
CA ILE A 99 -3.89 -0.12 -9.19
C ILE A 99 -5.39 -0.33 -9.30
N TYR A 100 -6.15 -0.37 -8.20
CA TYR A 100 -7.58 -0.66 -8.27
C TYR A 100 -8.39 0.50 -8.86
N PHE A 101 -9.20 0.21 -9.89
CA PHE A 101 -10.23 1.10 -10.46
C PHE A 101 -11.52 0.32 -10.73
N CYS A 102 -12.68 0.95 -10.54
CA CYS A 102 -13.99 0.36 -10.83
C CYS A 102 -14.31 0.26 -12.34
N ASP A 103 -13.37 0.67 -13.19
CA ASP A 103 -13.49 0.64 -14.64
C ASP A 103 -13.46 -0.82 -15.15
N GLN A 104 -14.54 -1.23 -15.81
CA GLN A 104 -14.69 -2.58 -16.35
C GLN A 104 -13.72 -2.84 -17.51
N GLY A 105 -13.39 -1.82 -18.32
CA GLY A 105 -12.43 -1.94 -19.42
C GLY A 105 -10.99 -2.12 -18.94
N TYR A 106 -10.72 -1.81 -17.67
CA TYR A 106 -9.39 -1.83 -17.09
C TYR A 106 -9.08 -3.13 -16.31
N GLN A 107 -10.07 -3.99 -16.05
CA GLN A 107 -9.91 -5.16 -15.18
C GLN A 107 -8.74 -6.08 -15.58
N GLY A 108 -8.53 -6.31 -16.88
CA GLY A 108 -7.40 -7.11 -17.36
C GLY A 108 -6.04 -6.49 -17.04
N LYS A 109 -5.92 -5.17 -17.25
CA LYS A 109 -4.68 -4.44 -16.93
C LYS A 109 -4.48 -4.33 -15.42
N MET A 110 -5.56 -4.18 -14.65
CA MET A 110 -5.51 -4.19 -13.19
C MET A 110 -4.86 -5.47 -12.65
N LEU A 111 -5.23 -6.64 -13.18
CA LEU A 111 -4.65 -7.92 -12.79
C LEU A 111 -3.17 -8.00 -13.16
N GLU A 112 -2.83 -7.67 -14.40
CA GLU A 112 -1.44 -7.68 -14.89
C GLU A 112 -0.52 -6.79 -14.03
N LEU A 113 -0.96 -5.56 -13.73
CA LEU A 113 -0.16 -4.65 -12.91
C LEU A 113 -0.08 -5.13 -11.46
N SER A 114 -1.16 -5.69 -10.91
CA SER A 114 -1.17 -6.23 -9.54
C SER A 114 -0.13 -7.35 -9.40
N GLU A 115 -0.11 -8.32 -10.32
CA GLU A 115 0.85 -9.41 -10.31
C GLU A 115 2.29 -8.92 -10.47
N LYS A 116 2.52 -8.05 -11.46
CA LYS A 116 3.84 -7.49 -11.77
C LYS A 116 4.43 -6.76 -10.57
N PHE A 117 3.68 -5.84 -9.97
CA PHE A 117 4.20 -4.99 -8.91
C PHE A 117 4.19 -5.67 -7.54
N THR A 118 3.28 -6.62 -7.29
CA THR A 118 3.37 -7.48 -6.10
C THR A 118 4.65 -8.32 -6.14
N ARG A 119 5.03 -8.83 -7.32
CA ARG A 119 6.31 -9.53 -7.49
C ARG A 119 7.49 -8.63 -7.19
N LYS A 120 7.52 -7.40 -7.73
CA LYS A 120 8.59 -6.43 -7.42
C LYS A 120 8.71 -6.12 -5.92
N LEU A 121 7.58 -5.95 -5.22
CA LEU A 121 7.59 -5.74 -3.78
C LEU A 121 8.13 -6.97 -3.03
N LYS A 122 7.79 -8.17 -3.48
CA LYS A 122 8.31 -9.41 -2.91
C LYS A 122 9.81 -9.57 -3.14
N ASP A 123 10.27 -9.31 -4.35
CA ASP A 123 11.69 -9.34 -4.70
C ASP A 123 12.47 -8.33 -3.84
N LEU A 124 11.93 -7.12 -3.64
CA LEU A 124 12.50 -6.12 -2.74
C LEU A 124 12.57 -6.61 -1.28
N ALA A 125 11.51 -7.24 -0.78
CA ALA A 125 11.53 -7.81 0.57
C ALA A 125 12.62 -8.89 0.71
N ASP A 126 12.75 -9.77 -0.28
CA ASP A 126 13.77 -10.82 -0.33
C ASP A 126 15.19 -10.23 -0.39
N GLU A 127 15.43 -9.21 -1.23
CA GLU A 127 16.71 -8.49 -1.33
C GLU A 127 17.14 -7.82 -0.01
N LYS A 128 16.16 -7.27 0.73
CA LYS A 128 16.39 -6.65 2.04
C LYS A 128 16.37 -7.65 3.19
N GLN A 129 16.18 -8.94 2.90
CA GLN A 129 16.08 -10.03 3.88
C GLN A 129 14.95 -9.79 4.91
N LEU A 130 13.85 -9.18 4.46
CA LEU A 130 12.66 -8.91 5.25
C LEU A 130 11.61 -10.00 5.03
N PRO A 131 10.90 -10.44 6.08
CA PRO A 131 9.85 -11.43 5.93
C PRO A 131 8.70 -10.89 5.06
N TRP A 132 8.30 -11.68 4.06
CA TRP A 132 7.10 -11.40 3.28
C TRP A 132 5.85 -11.72 4.09
N HIS A 133 5.28 -10.70 4.71
CA HIS A 133 4.00 -10.79 5.41
C HIS A 133 2.96 -10.00 4.62
N TYR A 134 1.93 -10.69 4.13
CA TYR A 134 0.87 -10.12 3.31
C TYR A 134 -0.48 -10.36 3.96
N ALA A 135 -1.15 -9.30 4.41
CA ALA A 135 -2.35 -9.38 5.23
C ALA A 135 -3.33 -8.22 4.92
N PRO A 136 -4.60 -8.32 5.34
CA PRO A 136 -5.55 -7.22 5.19
C PRO A 136 -5.09 -5.93 5.87
N LEU A 137 -5.44 -4.77 5.31
CA LEU A 137 -5.06 -3.44 5.83
C LEU A 137 -5.25 -3.30 7.35
N HIS A 138 -6.43 -3.65 7.86
CA HIS A 138 -6.78 -3.49 9.27
C HIS A 138 -5.79 -4.22 10.21
N HIS A 139 -5.23 -5.35 9.76
CA HIS A 139 -4.23 -6.09 10.53
C HIS A 139 -3.04 -5.22 10.90
N PHE A 140 -2.49 -4.45 9.96
CA PHE A 140 -1.35 -3.57 10.23
C PHE A 140 -1.76 -2.24 10.90
N LEU A 141 -2.98 -1.75 10.62
CA LEU A 141 -3.46 -0.54 11.26
C LEU A 141 -3.67 -0.74 12.78
N ASP A 142 -4.19 -1.89 13.17
CA ASP A 142 -4.41 -2.27 14.56
C ASP A 142 -3.12 -2.79 15.24
N HIS A 143 -2.27 -3.50 14.49
CA HIS A 143 -1.00 -4.06 14.95
C HIS A 143 0.19 -3.52 14.13
N PRO A 144 0.60 -2.25 14.36
CA PRO A 144 1.69 -1.62 13.61
C PRO A 144 3.05 -2.33 13.81
N GLU A 145 3.23 -3.07 14.90
CA GLU A 145 4.40 -3.91 15.16
C GLU A 145 4.61 -5.02 14.12
N ASN A 146 3.58 -5.35 13.33
CA ASN A 146 3.67 -6.35 12.26
C ASN A 146 4.17 -5.77 10.93
N ALA A 147 4.32 -4.44 10.82
CA ALA A 147 4.93 -3.79 9.67
C ALA A 147 6.44 -4.05 9.65
N ALA A 148 7.06 -3.93 8.47
CA ALA A 148 8.51 -4.01 8.37
C ALA A 148 9.14 -2.83 9.14
N PRO A 149 10.35 -3.01 9.70
CA PRO A 149 11.07 -1.88 10.28
C PRO A 149 11.39 -0.88 9.16
N LEU A 150 10.78 0.30 9.27
CA LEU A 150 11.39 1.53 8.77
C LEU A 150 12.32 1.99 9.88
#